data_AF-A0A0S8DRV1-F1
#
_entry.id   AF-A0A0S8DRV1-F1
#
_cell.length_a   1.000
_cell.length_b   1.000
_cell.length_c   1.000
_cell.angle_alpha   90.00
_cell.angle_beta   90.00
_cell.angle_gamma   90.00
#
_symmetry.space_group_name_H-M   'P 1'
#
loop_
_entity.id
_entity.type
_entity.pdbx_description
1 polymer ?
#
loop_
_entity_poly.entity_id
_entity_poly.type
_entity_poly.pdbx_seq_one_letter_code
_entity_poly.pdbx_strand_id
1 'polypeptide(L)' 'MTTEIKFEDALKKLEKIVSDLESGDLSLDDSLKRYEEGVKLAQFCSKKLEAARRKVEILVKTSSGKLEAKPFDESTLEKD' A
#
# COMPACT_ATOMS: atom_id res chain seq x y z
N MET A 1 -6.07 3.57 24.48
CA MET A 1 -4.92 3.03 23.71
C MET A 1 -5.46 2.65 22.34
N THR A 2 -5.10 3.39 21.29
CA THR A 2 -5.54 3.12 19.92
C THR A 2 -4.67 2.00 19.35
N THR A 3 -5.22 0.79 19.22
CA THR A 3 -4.58 -0.32 18.54
C THR A 3 -4.49 -0.01 17.04
N GLU A 4 -3.34 0.45 16.58
CA GLU A 4 -3.04 0.59 15.16
C GLU A 4 -3.00 -0.81 14.51
N ILE A 5 -3.77 -0.98 13.44
CA ILE A 5 -3.71 -2.19 12.61
C ILE A 5 -2.36 -2.23 11.89
N LYS A 6 -1.68 -3.38 11.88
CA LYS A 6 -0.43 -3.55 11.13
C LYS A 6 -0.72 -3.72 9.64
N PHE A 7 0.26 -3.39 8.80
CA PHE A 7 0.13 -3.54 7.34
C PHE A 7 -0.22 -4.97 6.93
N GLU A 8 0.50 -5.96 7.45
CA GLU A 8 0.31 -7.38 7.13
C GLU A 8 -1.10 -7.87 7.53
N ASP A 9 -1.59 -7.45 8.70
CA ASP A 9 -2.94 -7.78 9.16
C ASP A 9 -4.02 -7.15 8.27
N ALA A 10 -3.82 -5.88 7.86
CA ALA A 10 -4.74 -5.19 6.96
C ALA A 10 -4.77 -5.84 5.56
N LEU A 11 -3.60 -6.24 5.04
CA LEU A 11 -3.48 -6.92 3.76
C LEU A 11 -4.17 -8.28 3.79
N LYS A 12 -3.89 -9.09 4.81
CA LYS A 12 -4.53 -10.41 4.99
C LYS A 12 -6.05 -10.30 5.08
N LYS A 13 -6.55 -9.27 5.77
CA LYS A 13 -7.99 -9.01 5.86
C LYS A 13 -8.58 -8.60 4.51
N LEU A 14 -7.87 -7.77 3.74
CA LEU A 14 -8.27 -7.38 2.39
C LEU A 14 -8.33 -8.60 1.45
N GLU A 15 -7.33 -9.48 1.46
CA GLU A 15 -7.32 -10.71 0.66
C GLU A 15 -8.53 -11.60 0.99
N LYS A 16 -8.87 -11.73 2.27
CA LYS A 16 -10.07 -12.47 2.69
C LYS A 16 -11.35 -11.85 2.15
N ILE A 17 -11.47 -10.52 2.21
CA ILE A 17 -12.65 -9.81 1.67
C ILE A 17 -12.78 -10.03 0.17
N VAL A 18 -11.68 -9.96 -0.57
CA VAL A 18 -11.67 -10.22 -2.02
C VAL A 18 -12.13 -11.66 -2.29
N SER A 19 -11.58 -12.63 -1.56
CA SER A 19 -12.00 -14.04 -1.69
C SER A 19 -13.48 -14.26 -1.34
N ASP A 20 -14.00 -13.61 -0.30
CA ASP A 20 -15.42 -13.67 0.09
C ASP A 20 -16.32 -13.09 -1.03
N LEU A 21 -15.91 -11.98 -1.66
CA LEU A 21 -16.64 -11.34 -2.76
C LEU A 21 -16.59 -12.17 -4.04
N GLU A 22 -15.46 -12.81 -4.35
CA GLU A 22 -15.28 -13.66 -5.53
C GLU A 22 -16.03 -14.99 -5.43
N SER A 23 -16.28 -15.49 -4.22
CA SER A 23 -17.05 -16.73 -4.00
C SER A 23 -18.50 -16.61 -4.47
N GLY A 24 -19.08 -15.41 -4.38
CA GLY A 24 -20.46 -15.15 -4.78
C GLY A 24 -21.54 -15.68 -3.82
N ASP A 25 -21.15 -16.24 -2.68
CA ASP A 25 -22.06 -16.76 -1.64
C ASP A 25 -22.70 -15.66 -0.76
N LEU A 26 -22.29 -14.41 -0.92
CA LEU A 26 -22.78 -13.30 -0.11
C LEU A 26 -24.09 -12.72 -0.65
N SER A 27 -24.96 -12.30 0.25
CA SER A 27 -26.10 -11.46 -0.13
C SER A 27 -25.61 -10.11 -0.70
N LEU A 28 -26.47 -9.39 -1.41
CA LEU A 28 -26.13 -8.07 -1.94
C LEU A 28 -25.73 -7.09 -0.82
N ASP A 29 -26.45 -7.09 0.30
CA ASP A 29 -26.16 -6.22 1.45
C ASP A 29 -24.81 -6.55 2.10
N ASP A 30 -24.52 -7.85 2.28
CA ASP A 30 -23.23 -8.30 2.79
C ASP A 30 -22.09 -7.97 1.83
N SER A 31 -22.31 -8.15 0.52
CA SER A 31 -21.35 -7.81 -0.52
C SER A 31 -20.98 -6.32 -0.50
N LEU A 32 -21.97 -5.44 -0.34
CA LEU A 32 -21.74 -4.00 -0.22
C LEU A 32 -20.92 -3.66 1.03
N LYS A 33 -21.27 -4.24 2.20
CA LYS A 33 -20.51 -4.04 3.44
C LYS A 33 -19.06 -4.50 3.31
N ARG A 34 -18.83 -5.68 2.70
CA ARG A 34 -17.51 -6.23 2.45
C ARG A 34 -16.71 -5.36 1.48
N TYR A 35 -17.34 -4.89 0.42
CA TYR A 35 -16.72 -3.96 -0.52
C TYR A 35 -16.27 -2.66 0.17
N GLU A 36 -17.14 -2.02 0.96
CA GLU A 36 -16.78 -0.79 1.70
C GLU A 36 -15.61 -1.01 2.66
N GLU A 37 -15.59 -2.15 3.36
CA GLU A 37 -14.46 -2.51 4.23
C GLU A 37 -13.18 -2.74 3.42
N GLY A 38 -13.28 -3.43 2.29
CA GLY A 38 -12.17 -3.68 1.37
C GLY A 38 -11.56 -2.37 0.84
N VAL A 39 -12.38 -1.40 0.42
CA VAL A 39 -11.92 -0.09 -0.04
C VAL A 39 -11.12 0.64 1.06
N LYS A 40 -11.61 0.63 2.30
CA LYS A 40 -10.92 1.26 3.43
C LYS A 40 -9.56 0.61 3.71
N LEU A 41 -9.49 -0.71 3.65
CA LEU A 41 -8.24 -1.46 3.85
C LEU A 41 -7.25 -1.21 2.70
N ALA A 42 -7.72 -1.20 1.45
CA ALA A 42 -6.90 -0.89 0.29
C ALA A 42 -6.27 0.51 0.38
N GLN A 43 -7.08 1.51 0.76
CA GLN A 43 -6.59 2.87 1.01
C GLN A 43 -5.57 2.93 2.14
N PHE A 44 -5.78 2.18 3.23
CA PHE A 44 -4.82 2.09 4.33
C PHE A 44 -3.49 1.49 3.87
N CYS A 45 -3.52 0.36 3.16
CA CYS A 45 -2.33 -0.30 2.64
C CYS A 45 -1.55 0.61 1.67
N SER A 46 -2.26 1.28 0.76
CA SER A 46 -1.66 2.25 -0.17
C SER A 46 -0.93 3.38 0.57
N LYS A 47 -1.57 3.98 1.58
CA LYS A 47 -0.93 5.05 2.39
C LYS A 47 0.29 4.57 3.16
N LYS A 48 0.27 3.36 3.71
CA LYS A 48 1.44 2.78 4.40
C LYS A 48 2.59 2.53 3.42
N LEU A 49 2.30 2.03 2.22
CA LEU A 49 3.30 1.84 1.17
C LEU A 49 3.88 3.17 0.68
N GLU A 50 3.05 4.19 0.49
CA GLU A 50 3.52 5.52 0.10
C GLU A 50 4.44 6.12 1.18
N ALA A 51 4.05 6.00 2.46
CA ALA A 51 4.89 6.44 3.57
C ALA A 51 6.21 5.66 3.65
N ALA A 52 6.20 4.36 3.36
CA ALA A 52 7.41 3.55 3.27
C ALA A 52 8.30 3.99 2.10
N ARG A 53 7.73 4.17 0.90
CA ARG A 53 8.43 4.66 -0.30
C ARG A 53 9.14 5.99 -0.03
N ARG A 54 8.46 6.95 0.61
CA ARG A 54 9.07 8.26 0.97
C ARG A 54 10.25 8.14 1.94
N LYS A 55 10.27 7.11 2.78
CA LYS A 55 11.37 6.83 3.72
C LYS A 55 12.55 6.12 3.06
N VAL A 56 12.35 5.50 1.90
CA VAL A 56 13.44 4.90 1.14
C VAL A 56 14.21 6.05 0.48
N GLU A 57 15.46 6.21 0.89
CA GLU A 57 16.40 7.12 0.24
C GLU A 57 17.16 6.36 -0.85
N ILE A 58 17.25 6.93 -2.05
CA ILE A 58 18.14 6.44 -3.11
C ILE A 58 19.48 7.16 -2.96
N LEU A 59 20.58 6.41 -2.99
CA LEU A 59 21.92 6.97 -3.15
C LEU A 59 22.11 7.38 -4.61
N VAL A 60 22.04 8.67 -4.90
CA VAL A 60 22.24 9.21 -6.24
C VAL A 60 23.67 9.73 -6.38
N LYS A 61 24.38 9.30 -7.42
CA LYS A 61 25.69 9.86 -7.77
C LYS A 61 25.49 11.19 -8.46
N THR A 62 25.92 12.27 -7.82
CA THR A 62 25.90 13.62 -8.40
C THR A 62 26.94 13.76 -9.53
N SER A 63 26.78 14.75 -10.39
CA SER A 63 27.74 15.07 -11.47
C SER A 63 29.16 15.39 -10.96
N SER A 64 29.30 15.69 -9.67
CA SER A 64 30.59 15.90 -8.98
C SER A 64 31.21 14.60 -8.45
N GLY A 65 30.60 13.44 -8.70
CA GLY A 65 31.07 12.13 -8.22
C GLY A 65 30.73 11.82 -6.76
N LYS A 66 30.05 12.73 -6.05
CA LYS A 66 29.62 12.56 -4.66
C LYS A 66 28.29 11.80 -4.59
N LEU A 67 28.18 10.84 -3.67
CA LEU A 67 26.92 10.16 -3.37
C LEU A 67 26.07 11.03 -2.44
N GLU A 68 24.81 11.24 -2.80
CA GLU A 68 23.86 12.02 -2.01
C GLU A 68 22.54 11.25 -1.90
N ALA A 69 22.01 11.17 -0.68
CA ALA A 69 20.73 10.53 -0.41
C ALA A 69 19.60 11.46 -0.87
N LYS A 70 18.72 10.95 -1.75
CA LYS A 70 17.52 11.68 -2.20
C LYS A 70 16.28 10.83 -1.95
N PRO A 71 15.12 11.45 -1.66
CA PRO A 71 13.87 10.71 -1.53
C PRO A 71 13.61 9.89 -2.80
N PHE A 72 13.16 8.64 -2.63
CA PHE A 72 12.77 7.77 -3.73
C PHE A 72 11.63 8.41 -4.53
N ASP A 73 11.90 8.68 -5.80
CA ASP A 73 10.93 9.24 -6.75
C ASP A 73 10.86 8.34 -7.98
N GLU A 74 9.67 7.84 -8.30
CA GLU A 74 9.45 6.82 -9.33
C GLU A 74 9.84 7.32 -10.73
N SER A 75 9.76 8.63 -10.99
CA SER A 75 10.17 9.26 -12.25
C SER A 75 11.69 9.23 -12.46
N THR A 76 12.47 8.78 -11.48
CA THR A 76 13.93 8.62 -11.61
C THR A 76 14.34 7.27 -12.22
N LEU A 77 13.41 6.32 -12.36
CA LEU A 77 13.66 4.96 -12.86
C LEU A 77 13.65 4.84 -14.41
N GLU A 78 13.29 5.90 -15.15
CA GLU A 78 13.07 5.86 -16.60
C GLU A 78 14.27 6.29 -17.47
N LYS A 79 15.52 6.14 -17.01
CA LYS A 79 16.70 6.45 -17.84
C LYS A 79 17.79 5.38 -17.72
N ASP A 80 17.52 4.22 -18.31
CA ASP A 80 18.56 3.36 -18.89
C ASP A 80 18.20 3.06 -20.35
#